data_AF-A0A5B9MMG0-F1
#
_entry.id   AF-A0A5B9MMG0-F1
#
_cell.length_a   1.000
_cell.length_b   1.000
_cell.length_c   1.000
_cell.angle_alpha   90.00
_cell.angle_beta   90.00
_cell.angle_gamma   90.00
#
_symmetry.space_group_name_H-M   'P 1'
#
loop_
_entity.id
_entity.type
_entity.pdbx_description
1 polymer ?
#
loop_
_entity_poly.entity_id
_entity_poly.type
_entity_poly.pdbx_seq_one_letter_code
_entity_poly.pdbx_strand_id
1 'polypeptide(L)'
;MNTELFELMLDFVDNGVSVLPIATDGTKKPFSQLLPVVGGKSSWLPFQSRLPVCAEMRDWTKHKIGFGLVCGRVSRGVEVLDFDELADAVFPRWLGKLPVLIRHGLCVVETPSHGYHVIYRSDRVCRSEKIAMTANDENGHRKTIIESRGEGAYIVAAGSPVETHISGRPYCQVMGLPLPTIPVVSQEERTAMWVAAASFDERQANSVTESVIKRRANQYRAAAGAISELDTSTPWGDFSARANWADILLPHGWTSRDGINWTRPGKRHGTSAKLVKAMDGTTVLTVFSGNAGVLAPVSGDHQTWNPFSAFVALEHGGDRKLAAVAARRMGYGV
;
A
#
# COMPACT_ATOMS: atom_id res chain seq x y z
N MET A 1 23.99 -35.72 -8.23
CA MET A 1 23.92 -34.24 -8.25
C MET A 1 22.89 -33.85 -9.29
N ASN A 2 21.86 -33.10 -8.91
CA ASN A 2 20.88 -32.56 -9.85
C ASN A 2 21.44 -31.28 -10.48
N THR A 3 22.00 -31.40 -11.68
CA THR A 3 22.68 -30.29 -12.38
C THR A 3 21.70 -29.19 -12.78
N GLU A 4 20.51 -29.52 -13.28
CA GLU A 4 19.50 -28.52 -13.69
C GLU A 4 19.06 -27.66 -12.51
N LEU A 5 18.80 -28.28 -11.36
CA LEU A 5 18.43 -27.55 -10.14
C LEU A 5 19.58 -26.68 -9.62
N PHE A 6 20.83 -27.14 -9.77
CA PHE A 6 22.01 -26.36 -9.41
C PHE A 6 22.12 -25.09 -10.27
N GLU A 7 22.03 -25.21 -11.59
CA GLU A 7 22.10 -24.07 -12.51
C GLU A 7 20.94 -23.09 -12.25
N LEU A 8 19.72 -23.59 -12.00
CA LEU A 8 18.58 -22.73 -11.66
C LEU A 8 18.81 -21.94 -10.36
N MET A 9 19.32 -22.58 -9.30
CA MET A 9 19.66 -21.86 -8.06
C MET A 9 20.77 -20.84 -8.28
N LEU A 10 21.77 -21.16 -9.10
CA LEU A 10 22.86 -20.26 -9.45
C LEU A 10 22.33 -19.03 -10.20
N ASP A 11 21.42 -19.22 -11.16
CA ASP A 11 20.76 -18.13 -11.89
C ASP A 11 20.04 -17.16 -10.95
N PHE A 12 19.34 -17.65 -9.92
CA PHE A 12 18.74 -16.80 -8.88
C PHE A 12 19.78 -16.03 -8.08
N VAL A 13 20.86 -16.69 -7.65
CA VAL A 13 21.94 -16.06 -6.88
C VAL A 13 22.67 -14.99 -7.69
N ASP A 14 22.95 -15.24 -8.97
CA ASP A 14 23.57 -14.28 -9.88
C ASP A 14 22.66 -13.07 -10.16
N ASN A 15 21.34 -13.28 -10.08
CA ASN A 15 20.34 -12.21 -10.09
C ASN A 15 20.15 -11.53 -8.73
N GLY A 16 20.97 -11.87 -7.73
CA GLY A 16 20.94 -11.27 -6.41
C GLY A 16 19.74 -11.68 -5.57
N VAL A 17 19.27 -12.91 -5.72
CA VAL A 17 18.23 -13.53 -4.89
C VAL A 17 18.85 -14.63 -4.05
N SER A 18 18.75 -14.52 -2.72
CA SER A 18 19.23 -15.55 -1.80
C SER A 18 18.30 -16.76 -1.84
N VAL A 19 18.88 -17.96 -1.83
CA VAL A 19 18.14 -19.22 -1.87
C VAL A 19 18.50 -20.13 -0.70
N LEU A 20 17.64 -21.09 -0.39
CA LEU A 20 17.85 -22.07 0.67
C LEU A 20 17.27 -23.46 0.30
N PRO A 21 17.81 -24.57 0.81
CA PRO A 21 17.30 -25.91 0.48
C PRO A 21 16.01 -26.21 1.23
N ILE A 22 15.01 -26.77 0.55
CA ILE A 22 13.70 -27.14 1.09
C ILE A 22 13.57 -28.67 1.07
N ALA A 23 13.00 -29.24 2.13
CA ALA A 23 12.75 -30.67 2.22
C ALA A 23 11.67 -31.12 1.21
N THR A 24 11.88 -32.26 0.57
CA THR A 24 10.91 -32.90 -0.33
C THR A 24 10.05 -33.92 0.42
N ASP A 25 9.48 -33.50 1.55
CA ASP A 25 8.61 -34.30 2.42
C ASP A 25 7.18 -33.70 2.52
N GLY A 26 6.84 -32.79 1.61
CA GLY A 26 5.58 -32.06 1.58
C GLY A 26 5.41 -30.95 2.62
N THR A 27 6.37 -30.78 3.55
CA THR A 27 6.24 -29.81 4.65
C THR A 27 6.54 -28.36 4.24
N LYS A 28 7.22 -28.16 3.10
CA LYS A 28 7.74 -26.88 2.62
C LYS A 28 8.73 -26.21 3.59
N LYS A 29 9.31 -26.98 4.52
CA LYS A 29 10.27 -26.47 5.52
C LYS A 29 11.70 -26.52 4.98
N PRO A 30 12.59 -25.66 5.48
CA PRO A 30 14.01 -25.73 5.16
C PRO A 30 14.56 -27.11 5.54
N PHE A 31 15.40 -27.68 4.67
CA PHE A 31 15.95 -29.01 4.91
C PHE A 31 17.07 -28.94 5.96
N SER A 32 16.69 -29.14 7.22
CA SER A 32 17.54 -28.93 8.40
C SER A 32 18.92 -29.61 8.35
N GLN A 33 19.04 -30.78 7.72
CA GLN A 33 20.31 -31.53 7.60
C GLN A 33 21.35 -30.82 6.72
N LEU A 34 20.90 -29.92 5.83
CA LEU A 34 21.76 -29.21 4.87
C LEU A 34 21.98 -27.74 5.25
N LEU A 35 21.40 -27.30 6.37
CA LEU A 35 21.52 -25.92 6.83
C LEU A 35 22.75 -25.73 7.72
N PRO A 36 23.33 -24.53 7.74
CA PRO A 36 24.35 -24.16 8.73
C PRO A 36 23.85 -24.33 10.17
N VAL A 37 24.77 -24.65 11.07
CA VAL A 37 24.50 -24.70 12.51
C VAL A 37 24.79 -23.34 13.14
N VAL A 38 23.78 -22.74 13.76
CA VAL A 38 23.88 -21.47 14.50
C VAL A 38 23.40 -21.70 15.93
N GLY A 39 24.25 -21.44 16.92
CA GLY A 39 23.90 -21.66 18.32
C GLY A 39 23.54 -23.12 18.65
N GLY A 40 24.18 -24.08 17.99
CA GLY A 40 23.95 -25.52 18.17
C GLY A 40 22.69 -26.08 17.49
N LYS A 41 22.00 -25.29 16.65
CA LYS A 41 20.81 -25.74 15.90
C LYS A 41 20.94 -25.43 14.41
N SER A 42 20.47 -26.33 13.55
CA SER A 42 20.33 -26.08 12.12
C SER A 42 19.42 -24.87 11.87
N SER A 43 19.90 -23.91 11.08
CA SER A 43 19.24 -22.62 10.91
C SER A 43 19.43 -22.07 9.51
N TRP A 44 18.34 -21.61 8.91
CA TRP A 44 18.36 -20.90 7.62
C TRP A 44 18.62 -19.41 7.77
N LEU A 45 18.62 -18.88 8.99
CA LEU A 45 18.82 -17.45 9.29
C LEU A 45 20.05 -16.84 8.60
N PRO A 46 21.20 -17.53 8.44
CA PRO A 46 22.33 -16.97 7.69
C PRO A 46 21.95 -16.49 6.28
N PHE A 47 21.02 -17.18 5.60
CA PHE A 47 20.58 -16.83 4.25
C PHE A 47 19.68 -15.59 4.19
N GLN A 48 19.29 -15.02 5.34
CA GLN A 48 18.67 -13.69 5.43
C GLN A 48 19.69 -12.54 5.41
N SER A 49 20.99 -12.86 5.52
CA SER A 49 22.06 -11.85 5.62
C SER A 49 23.14 -11.99 4.54
N ARG A 50 23.24 -13.16 3.92
CA ARG A 50 24.16 -13.43 2.80
C ARG A 50 23.52 -14.37 1.78
N LEU A 51 24.02 -14.34 0.55
CA LEU A 51 23.73 -15.34 -0.46
C LEU A 51 24.44 -16.67 -0.09
N PRO A 52 23.89 -17.83 -0.47
CA PRO A 52 24.63 -19.09 -0.40
C PRO A 52 25.79 -19.08 -1.39
N VAL A 53 26.89 -19.75 -1.04
CA VAL A 53 28.04 -19.90 -1.94
C VAL A 53 27.86 -21.12 -2.85
N CYS A 54 28.54 -21.14 -4.00
CA CYS A 54 28.43 -22.23 -4.98
C CYS A 54 28.71 -23.61 -4.35
N ALA A 55 29.64 -23.71 -3.40
CA ALA A 55 29.94 -24.96 -2.71
C ALA A 55 28.74 -25.50 -1.90
N GLU A 56 27.99 -24.62 -1.22
CA GLU A 56 26.77 -25.00 -0.48
C GLU A 56 25.72 -25.54 -1.45
N MET A 57 25.44 -24.82 -2.54
CA MET A 57 24.44 -25.25 -3.54
C MET A 57 24.82 -26.56 -4.26
N ARG A 58 26.11 -26.76 -4.55
CA ARG A 58 26.61 -28.04 -5.10
C ARG A 58 26.43 -29.18 -4.12
N ASP A 59 26.60 -28.94 -2.83
CA ASP A 59 26.39 -29.97 -1.81
C ASP A 59 24.91 -30.31 -1.66
N TRP A 60 24.05 -29.29 -1.59
CA TRP A 60 22.60 -29.46 -1.48
C TRP A 60 22.01 -30.31 -2.61
N THR A 61 22.46 -30.11 -3.85
CA THR A 61 21.98 -30.81 -5.04
C THR A 61 22.47 -32.25 -5.16
N LYS A 62 23.32 -32.73 -4.24
CA LYS A 62 23.58 -34.17 -4.07
C LYS A 62 22.36 -34.90 -3.48
N HIS A 63 21.47 -34.17 -2.82
CA HIS A 63 20.23 -34.68 -2.23
C HIS A 63 19.03 -34.33 -3.12
N LYS A 64 17.92 -35.07 -2.94
CA LYS A 64 16.63 -34.69 -3.51
C LYS A 64 16.05 -33.57 -2.66
N ILE A 65 16.02 -32.35 -3.22
CA ILE A 65 15.60 -31.15 -2.52
C ILE A 65 14.72 -30.28 -3.41
N GLY A 66 13.83 -29.50 -2.79
CA GLY A 66 13.35 -28.25 -3.38
C GLY A 66 14.25 -27.09 -2.98
N PHE A 67 13.92 -25.89 -3.42
CA PHE A 67 14.60 -24.68 -2.96
C PHE A 67 13.62 -23.54 -2.74
N GLY A 68 13.97 -22.63 -1.84
CA GLY A 68 13.17 -21.47 -1.50
C GLY A 68 13.89 -20.18 -1.86
N LEU A 69 13.14 -19.16 -2.22
CA LEU A 69 13.62 -17.79 -2.42
C LEU A 69 13.45 -17.03 -1.11
N VAL A 70 14.56 -16.55 -0.52
CA VAL A 70 14.50 -15.69 0.66
C VAL A 70 14.03 -14.30 0.24
N CYS A 71 13.06 -13.75 0.95
CA CYS A 71 12.51 -12.43 0.69
C CYS A 71 13.27 -11.35 1.50
N GLY A 72 13.11 -10.09 1.09
CA GLY A 72 13.66 -8.94 1.77
C GLY A 72 15.00 -8.46 1.24
N ARG A 73 15.77 -7.80 2.10
CA ARG A 73 16.96 -7.01 1.77
C ARG A 73 18.06 -7.84 1.13
N VAL A 74 18.30 -9.05 1.63
CA VAL A 74 19.33 -9.95 1.08
C VAL A 74 19.10 -10.27 -0.40
N SER A 75 17.83 -10.27 -0.81
CA SER A 75 17.40 -10.54 -2.19
C SER A 75 17.07 -9.25 -2.95
N ARG A 76 17.71 -8.13 -2.60
CA ARG A 76 17.50 -6.81 -3.22
C ARG A 76 16.04 -6.35 -3.16
N GLY A 77 15.39 -6.57 -2.02
CA GLY A 77 14.02 -6.11 -1.77
C GLY A 77 12.93 -6.95 -2.40
N VAL A 78 13.19 -8.25 -2.66
CA VAL A 78 12.14 -9.18 -3.10
C VAL A 78 11.02 -9.22 -2.07
N GLU A 79 9.79 -8.97 -2.52
CA GLU A 79 8.56 -9.09 -1.76
C GLU A 79 7.57 -9.90 -2.60
N VAL A 80 6.73 -10.70 -1.94
CA VAL A 80 5.73 -11.54 -2.61
C VAL A 80 4.36 -11.22 -2.04
N LEU A 81 3.36 -10.99 -2.89
CA LEU A 81 1.96 -11.11 -2.47
C LEU A 81 1.51 -12.55 -2.68
N ASP A 82 1.18 -13.22 -1.59
CA ASP A 82 0.81 -14.62 -1.46
C ASP A 82 -0.72 -14.70 -1.35
N PHE A 83 -1.38 -15.10 -2.44
CA PHE A 83 -2.82 -15.31 -2.53
C PHE A 83 -3.11 -16.78 -2.26
N ASP A 84 -3.75 -17.07 -1.13
CA ASP A 84 -4.03 -18.44 -0.68
C ASP A 84 -5.53 -18.75 -0.71
N GLU A 85 -6.29 -18.27 0.29
CA GLU A 85 -7.71 -18.56 0.41
C GLU A 85 -8.53 -17.77 -0.63
N LEU A 86 -9.49 -18.43 -1.30
CA LEU A 86 -10.32 -17.84 -2.36
C LEU A 86 -9.52 -17.27 -3.55
N ALA A 87 -8.29 -17.75 -3.76
CA ALA A 87 -7.35 -17.22 -4.75
C ALA A 87 -7.95 -17.07 -6.15
N ASP A 88 -8.65 -18.07 -6.68
CA ASP A 88 -9.25 -18.03 -8.03
C ASP A 88 -10.34 -16.95 -8.18
N ALA A 89 -11.02 -16.58 -7.10
CA ALA A 89 -12.00 -15.50 -7.11
C ALA A 89 -11.34 -14.13 -6.86
N VAL A 90 -10.33 -14.08 -6.00
CA VAL A 90 -9.70 -12.84 -5.52
C VAL A 90 -8.65 -12.33 -6.51
N PHE A 91 -7.79 -13.19 -7.02
CA PHE A 91 -6.67 -12.79 -7.88
C PHE A 91 -7.12 -12.07 -9.17
N PRO A 92 -8.09 -12.56 -9.96
CA PRO A 92 -8.55 -11.85 -11.15
C PRO A 92 -9.20 -10.50 -10.84
N ARG A 93 -9.94 -10.40 -9.72
CA ARG A 93 -10.57 -9.16 -9.25
C ARG A 93 -9.53 -8.15 -8.76
N TRP A 94 -8.50 -8.62 -8.06
CA TRP A 94 -7.36 -7.81 -7.63
C TRP A 94 -6.61 -7.28 -8.85
N LEU A 95 -6.28 -8.16 -9.81
CA LEU A 95 -5.62 -7.80 -11.05
C LEU A 95 -6.43 -6.74 -11.81
N GLY A 96 -7.76 -6.89 -11.90
CA GLY A 96 -8.66 -5.94 -12.55
C GLY A 96 -8.71 -4.54 -11.91
N LYS A 97 -8.30 -4.39 -10.64
CA LYS A 97 -8.20 -3.09 -9.96
C LYS A 97 -6.89 -2.34 -10.27
N LEU A 98 -5.91 -3.00 -10.89
CA LEU A 98 -4.60 -2.39 -11.15
C LEU A 98 -4.56 -1.65 -12.50
N PRO A 99 -3.84 -0.51 -12.56
CA PRO A 99 -3.44 0.12 -13.80
C PRO A 99 -2.84 -0.86 -14.82
N VAL A 100 -3.14 -0.66 -16.10
CA VAL A 100 -2.66 -1.49 -17.23
C VAL A 100 -1.16 -1.73 -17.18
N LEU A 101 -0.37 -0.67 -16.96
CA LEU A 101 1.10 -0.75 -16.92
C LEU A 101 1.60 -1.71 -15.84
N ILE A 102 1.01 -1.67 -14.64
CA ILE A 102 1.36 -2.58 -13.54
C ILE A 102 1.04 -4.02 -13.93
N ARG A 103 -0.15 -4.27 -14.50
CA ARG A 103 -0.59 -5.62 -14.87
C ARG A 103 0.36 -6.32 -15.84
N HIS A 104 0.90 -5.60 -16.82
CA HIS A 104 1.82 -6.16 -17.81
C HIS A 104 3.23 -6.41 -17.26
N GLY A 105 3.60 -5.77 -16.15
CA GLY A 105 4.91 -5.91 -15.52
C GLY A 105 4.99 -6.98 -14.42
N LEU A 106 3.90 -7.67 -14.08
CA LEU A 106 3.87 -8.63 -12.97
C LEU A 106 4.59 -9.94 -13.31
N CYS A 107 5.27 -10.51 -12.32
CA CYS A 107 5.75 -11.90 -12.34
C CYS A 107 4.85 -12.74 -11.42
N VAL A 108 4.16 -13.74 -11.97
CA VAL A 108 3.16 -14.52 -11.24
C VAL A 108 3.45 -16.02 -11.34
N VAL A 109 3.45 -16.70 -10.19
CA VAL A 109 3.60 -18.14 -10.07
C VAL A 109 2.34 -18.71 -9.43
N GLU A 110 1.67 -19.64 -10.11
CA GLU A 110 0.59 -20.45 -9.54
C GLU A 110 1.20 -21.47 -8.57
N THR A 111 0.61 -21.57 -7.37
CA THR A 111 1.07 -22.47 -6.31
C THR A 111 0.38 -23.84 -6.39
N PRO A 112 0.96 -24.90 -5.82
CA PRO A 112 0.36 -26.24 -5.80
C PRO A 112 -1.00 -26.35 -5.09
N SER A 113 -1.47 -25.29 -4.43
CA SER A 113 -2.77 -25.20 -3.77
C SER A 113 -3.79 -24.33 -4.53
N HIS A 114 -3.53 -24.00 -5.81
CA HIS A 114 -4.29 -23.02 -6.61
C HIS A 114 -4.22 -21.58 -6.09
N GLY A 115 -3.17 -21.28 -5.31
CA GLY A 115 -2.84 -19.92 -4.92
C GLY A 115 -2.00 -19.22 -5.99
N TYR A 116 -1.65 -17.96 -5.75
CA TYR A 116 -0.76 -17.18 -6.62
C TYR A 116 0.30 -16.45 -5.80
N HIS A 117 1.56 -16.58 -6.19
CA HIS A 117 2.64 -15.70 -5.74
C HIS A 117 2.85 -14.61 -6.79
N VAL A 118 2.65 -13.34 -6.42
CA VAL A 118 3.06 -12.19 -7.24
C VAL A 118 4.40 -11.69 -6.71
N ILE A 119 5.46 -11.92 -7.47
CA ILE A 119 6.85 -11.69 -7.06
C ILE A 119 7.35 -10.37 -7.68
N TYR A 120 7.90 -9.48 -6.85
CA TYR A 120 8.47 -8.20 -7.30
C TYR A 120 9.59 -7.74 -6.38
N ARG A 121 10.36 -6.74 -6.82
CA ARG A 121 11.31 -6.00 -5.98
C ARG A 121 10.76 -4.64 -5.60
N SER A 122 10.95 -4.25 -4.35
CA SER A 122 10.68 -2.91 -3.87
C SER A 122 11.84 -2.34 -3.06
N ASP A 123 12.11 -1.04 -3.25
CA ASP A 123 13.04 -0.29 -2.40
C ASP A 123 12.55 -0.22 -0.94
N ARG A 124 11.23 -0.33 -0.73
CA ARG A 124 10.65 -0.40 0.61
C ARG A 124 10.64 -1.84 1.11
N VAL A 125 11.63 -2.19 1.93
CA VAL A 125 11.69 -3.49 2.61
C VAL A 125 10.80 -3.50 3.85
N CYS A 126 9.76 -4.33 3.83
CA CYS A 126 8.83 -4.55 4.94
C CYS A 126 8.91 -6.00 5.45
N ARG A 127 8.45 -6.25 6.68
CA ARG A 127 8.19 -7.63 7.15
C ARG A 127 6.90 -8.16 6.55
N SER A 128 6.70 -9.47 6.63
CA SER A 128 5.44 -10.11 6.23
C SER A 128 4.24 -9.57 7.02
N GLU A 129 3.13 -9.40 6.32
CA GLU A 129 1.88 -8.88 6.87
C GLU A 129 0.67 -9.58 6.24
N LYS A 130 -0.32 -9.94 7.08
CA LYS A 130 -1.62 -10.42 6.61
C LYS A 130 -2.46 -9.24 6.12
N ILE A 131 -2.46 -9.00 4.82
CA ILE A 131 -3.10 -7.84 4.19
C ILE A 131 -4.62 -7.99 4.16
N ALA A 132 -5.12 -9.17 3.79
CA ALA A 132 -6.54 -9.47 3.73
C ALA A 132 -6.83 -10.82 4.38
N MET A 133 -7.87 -10.88 5.22
CA MET A 133 -8.34 -12.12 5.82
C MET A 133 -9.86 -12.22 5.69
N THR A 134 -10.37 -13.45 5.74
CA THR A 134 -11.82 -13.71 5.75
C THR A 134 -12.49 -13.11 6.98
N ALA A 135 -13.81 -12.97 6.91
CA ALA A 135 -14.63 -12.82 8.10
C ALA A 135 -14.41 -14.00 9.08
N ASN A 136 -14.86 -13.83 10.33
CA ASN A 136 -14.89 -14.93 11.28
C ASN A 136 -15.82 -16.03 10.75
N ASP A 137 -15.36 -17.28 10.76
CA ASP A 137 -16.23 -18.43 10.62
C ASP A 137 -17.10 -18.63 11.88
N GLU A 138 -17.94 -19.67 11.87
CA GLU A 138 -18.81 -20.04 13.00
C GLU A 138 -18.05 -20.30 14.31
N ASN A 139 -16.77 -20.66 14.23
CA ASN A 139 -15.89 -20.92 15.36
C ASN A 139 -15.00 -19.72 15.73
N GLY A 140 -15.16 -18.58 15.05
CA GLY A 140 -14.36 -17.38 15.27
C GLY A 140 -12.98 -17.41 14.63
N HIS A 141 -12.67 -18.41 13.79
CA HIS A 141 -11.40 -18.47 13.07
C HIS A 141 -11.43 -17.62 11.79
N ARG A 142 -10.26 -17.19 11.36
CA ARG A 142 -10.06 -16.46 10.10
C ARG A 142 -8.97 -17.11 9.29
N LYS A 143 -9.14 -17.10 7.98
CA LYS A 143 -8.14 -17.55 7.02
C LYS A 143 -7.51 -16.35 6.33
N THR A 144 -6.22 -16.46 6.00
CA THR A 144 -5.52 -15.42 5.24
C THR A 144 -5.90 -15.54 3.77
N ILE A 145 -6.40 -14.46 3.19
CA ILE A 145 -6.71 -14.37 1.75
C ILE A 145 -5.46 -13.90 0.99
N ILE A 146 -4.85 -12.81 1.47
CA ILE A 146 -3.63 -12.24 0.89
C ILE A 146 -2.64 -11.94 2.02
N GLU A 147 -1.45 -12.53 1.95
CA GLU A 147 -0.30 -12.23 2.80
C GLU A 147 0.81 -11.57 1.99
N SER A 148 1.58 -10.66 2.57
CA SER A 148 2.88 -10.29 2.03
C SER A 148 3.97 -11.18 2.64
N ARG A 149 4.92 -11.62 1.83
CA ARG A 149 6.17 -12.24 2.27
C ARG A 149 7.30 -11.25 2.04
N GLY A 150 7.81 -10.69 3.13
CA GLY A 150 8.87 -9.67 3.11
C GLY A 150 10.13 -10.13 3.84
N GLU A 151 10.84 -9.18 4.46
CA GLU A 151 12.02 -9.43 5.27
C GLU A 151 11.80 -10.56 6.29
N GLY A 152 12.70 -11.54 6.28
CA GLY A 152 12.65 -12.68 7.19
C GLY A 152 11.66 -13.78 6.80
N ALA A 153 11.08 -13.73 5.58
CA ALA A 153 10.29 -14.80 5.00
C ALA A 153 11.00 -15.44 3.80
N TYR A 154 10.47 -16.57 3.34
CA TYR A 154 10.84 -17.20 2.09
C TYR A 154 9.59 -17.80 1.44
N ILE A 155 9.66 -18.03 0.12
CA ILE A 155 8.66 -18.83 -0.62
C ILE A 155 9.34 -20.03 -1.27
N VAL A 156 8.59 -21.10 -1.55
CA VAL A 156 9.11 -22.19 -2.40
C VAL A 156 9.19 -21.69 -3.85
N ALA A 157 10.31 -21.97 -4.52
CA ALA A 157 10.57 -21.50 -5.86
C ALA A 157 9.92 -22.39 -6.93
N ALA A 158 9.51 -21.77 -8.05
CA ALA A 158 9.21 -22.49 -9.28
C ALA A 158 10.45 -23.30 -9.74
N GLY A 159 10.21 -24.51 -10.25
CA GLY A 159 11.27 -25.48 -10.55
C GLY A 159 11.66 -26.40 -9.39
N SER A 160 11.10 -26.21 -8.19
CA SER A 160 11.22 -27.21 -7.11
C SER A 160 10.50 -28.52 -7.47
N PRO A 161 11.01 -29.70 -7.05
CA PRO A 161 10.32 -30.96 -7.25
C PRO A 161 8.92 -30.97 -6.64
N VAL A 162 8.00 -31.69 -7.27
CA VAL A 162 6.58 -31.74 -6.86
C VAL A 162 6.38 -32.29 -5.44
N GLU A 163 7.31 -33.12 -4.96
CA GLU A 163 7.31 -33.67 -3.59
C GLU A 163 7.61 -32.64 -2.50
N THR A 164 8.02 -31.42 -2.89
CA THR A 164 8.14 -30.28 -1.96
C THR A 164 6.77 -29.88 -1.39
N HIS A 165 5.68 -30.21 -2.08
CA HIS A 165 4.32 -29.94 -1.64
C HIS A 165 3.52 -31.23 -1.51
N ILE A 166 2.70 -31.34 -0.46
CA ILE A 166 1.91 -32.55 -0.20
C ILE A 166 0.87 -32.89 -1.28
N SER A 167 0.45 -31.89 -2.07
CA SER A 167 -0.45 -32.13 -3.21
C SER A 167 0.24 -32.81 -4.40
N GLY A 168 1.58 -32.88 -4.44
CA GLY A 168 2.32 -33.45 -5.57
C GLY A 168 2.19 -32.64 -6.87
N ARG A 169 1.84 -31.36 -6.78
CA ARG A 169 1.72 -30.45 -7.93
C ARG A 169 2.90 -29.46 -7.99
N PRO A 170 3.30 -29.00 -9.19
CA PRO A 170 4.39 -28.05 -9.34
C PRO A 170 3.99 -26.61 -8.98
N TYR A 171 4.99 -25.78 -8.73
CA TYR A 171 4.87 -24.32 -8.80
C TYR A 171 5.14 -23.89 -10.24
N CYS A 172 4.18 -23.21 -10.87
CA CYS A 172 4.24 -22.89 -12.30
C CYS A 172 4.24 -21.38 -12.53
N GLN A 173 5.24 -20.84 -13.22
CA GLN A 173 5.18 -19.44 -13.65
C GLN A 173 4.13 -19.30 -14.76
N VAL A 174 3.16 -18.41 -14.55
CA VAL A 174 2.01 -18.21 -15.45
C VAL A 174 1.99 -16.81 -16.08
N MET A 175 2.74 -15.85 -15.53
CA MET A 175 2.85 -14.49 -16.09
C MET A 175 4.24 -13.88 -15.86
N GLY A 176 4.60 -12.92 -16.72
CA GLY A 176 5.79 -12.08 -16.58
C GLY A 176 7.00 -12.56 -17.35
N LEU A 177 8.12 -11.84 -17.18
CA LEU A 177 9.42 -12.27 -17.70
C LEU A 177 9.85 -13.57 -17.03
N PRO A 178 10.51 -14.50 -17.74
CA PRO A 178 11.00 -15.74 -17.14
C PRO A 178 11.86 -15.47 -15.89
N LEU A 179 11.56 -16.18 -14.79
CA LEU A 179 12.42 -16.22 -13.62
C LEU A 179 13.83 -16.69 -14.04
N PRO A 180 14.91 -16.17 -13.43
CA PRO A 180 14.98 -15.39 -12.19
C PRO A 180 14.80 -13.87 -12.35
N THR A 181 14.39 -13.37 -13.53
CA THR A 181 14.22 -11.93 -13.75
C THR A 181 12.98 -11.40 -13.01
N ILE A 182 13.19 -10.76 -11.85
CA ILE A 182 12.12 -10.20 -11.02
C ILE A 182 11.94 -8.70 -11.30
N PRO A 183 10.72 -8.24 -11.64
CA PRO A 183 10.44 -6.83 -11.94
C PRO A 183 10.62 -5.95 -10.71
N VAL A 184 11.14 -4.73 -10.92
CA VAL A 184 11.18 -3.69 -9.89
C VAL A 184 9.91 -2.86 -10.02
N VAL A 185 9.19 -2.67 -8.90
CA VAL A 185 8.02 -1.81 -8.85
C VAL A 185 8.34 -0.53 -8.09
N SER A 186 7.85 0.59 -8.59
CA SER A 186 7.93 1.88 -7.90
C SER A 186 7.12 1.89 -6.60
N GLN A 187 7.34 2.88 -5.75
CA GLN A 187 6.61 3.04 -4.49
C GLN A 187 5.11 3.25 -4.73
N GLU A 188 4.76 3.99 -5.78
CA GLU A 188 3.38 4.25 -6.20
C GLU A 188 2.70 2.96 -6.68
N GLU A 189 3.39 2.15 -7.49
CA GLU A 189 2.86 0.88 -8.00
C GLU A 189 2.67 -0.12 -6.87
N ARG A 190 3.66 -0.25 -5.96
CA ARG A 190 3.52 -1.07 -4.74
C ARG A 190 2.33 -0.61 -3.90
N THR A 191 2.15 0.71 -3.74
CA THR A 191 1.03 1.27 -2.98
C THR A 191 -0.30 0.92 -3.64
N ALA A 192 -0.42 1.04 -4.97
CA ALA A 192 -1.62 0.63 -5.70
C ALA A 192 -1.92 -0.87 -5.54
N MET A 193 -0.90 -1.73 -5.62
CA MET A 193 -1.01 -3.18 -5.40
C MET A 193 -1.50 -3.51 -3.98
N TRP A 194 -0.93 -2.86 -2.96
CA TRP A 194 -1.29 -3.06 -1.56
C TRP A 194 -2.68 -2.54 -1.22
N VAL A 195 -3.05 -1.35 -1.73
CA VAL A 195 -4.41 -0.79 -1.56
C VAL A 195 -5.45 -1.69 -2.22
N ALA A 196 -5.16 -2.19 -3.44
CA ALA A 196 -6.04 -3.14 -4.11
C ALA A 196 -6.18 -4.44 -3.30
N ALA A 197 -5.08 -4.98 -2.74
CA ALA A 197 -5.10 -6.18 -1.91
C ALA A 197 -5.90 -5.98 -0.61
N ALA A 198 -5.69 -4.86 0.09
CA ALA A 198 -6.41 -4.51 1.30
C ALA A 198 -7.92 -4.36 1.10
N SER A 199 -8.38 -4.07 -0.14
CA SER A 199 -9.81 -3.99 -0.45
C SER A 199 -10.56 -5.32 -0.39
N PHE A 200 -9.85 -6.44 -0.21
CA PHE A 200 -10.41 -7.78 0.01
C PHE A 200 -10.40 -8.18 1.49
N ASP A 201 -10.00 -7.29 2.39
CA ASP A 201 -10.01 -7.59 3.81
C ASP A 201 -11.43 -7.57 4.38
N GLU A 202 -11.86 -8.71 4.93
CA GLU A 202 -13.19 -8.88 5.51
C GLU A 202 -13.17 -8.83 7.05
N ARG A 203 -11.98 -8.59 7.64
CA ARG A 203 -11.83 -8.33 9.07
C ARG A 203 -12.65 -7.09 9.44
N GLN A 204 -13.80 -7.33 10.08
CA GLN A 204 -14.72 -6.29 10.59
C GLN A 204 -15.62 -5.60 9.55
N ALA A 205 -16.16 -6.31 8.57
CA ALA A 205 -17.25 -5.76 7.76
C ALA A 205 -18.51 -5.35 8.59
N ASN A 206 -18.74 -5.92 9.80
CA ASN A 206 -20.07 -5.88 10.43
C ASN A 206 -20.22 -5.19 11.80
N SER A 207 -19.23 -4.51 12.39
CA SER A 207 -19.47 -3.85 13.70
C SER A 207 -18.82 -2.49 13.93
N VAL A 208 -17.57 -2.30 13.51
CA VAL A 208 -16.88 -1.01 13.72
C VAL A 208 -17.32 0.03 12.68
N THR A 209 -17.44 -0.36 11.41
CA THR A 209 -17.90 0.54 10.35
C THR A 209 -19.33 1.02 10.60
N GLU A 210 -20.23 0.12 11.00
CA GLU A 210 -21.64 0.48 11.18
C GLU A 210 -21.88 1.28 12.47
N SER A 211 -21.17 0.97 13.56
CA SER A 211 -21.24 1.75 14.80
C SER A 211 -20.56 3.11 14.68
N VAL A 212 -19.45 3.22 13.94
CA VAL A 212 -18.79 4.50 13.63
C VAL A 212 -19.63 5.31 12.64
N ILE A 213 -20.23 4.69 11.62
CA ILE A 213 -21.17 5.36 10.71
C ILE A 213 -22.41 5.83 11.48
N LYS A 214 -23.02 5.01 12.34
CA LYS A 214 -24.16 5.42 13.17
C LYS A 214 -23.77 6.53 14.16
N ARG A 215 -22.61 6.43 14.81
CA ARG A 215 -22.12 7.46 15.74
C ARG A 215 -21.84 8.76 15.00
N ARG A 216 -21.16 8.71 13.85
CA ARG A 216 -20.89 9.88 12.99
C ARG A 216 -22.19 10.43 12.41
N ALA A 217 -23.10 9.62 11.92
CA ALA A 217 -24.41 10.04 11.43
C ALA A 217 -25.26 10.69 12.53
N ASN A 218 -25.21 10.19 13.77
CA ASN A 218 -25.87 10.82 14.91
C ASN A 218 -25.17 12.13 15.32
N GLN A 219 -23.84 12.19 15.29
CA GLN A 219 -23.09 13.44 15.43
C GLN A 219 -23.42 14.45 14.32
N TYR A 220 -23.55 13.99 13.08
CA TYR A 220 -23.89 14.82 11.93
C TYR A 220 -25.36 15.25 11.96
N ARG A 221 -26.30 14.43 12.47
CA ARG A 221 -27.69 14.86 12.70
C ARG A 221 -27.80 15.88 13.82
N ALA A 222 -27.05 15.68 14.91
CA ALA A 222 -26.99 16.65 16.00
C ALA A 222 -26.35 17.97 15.55
N ALA A 223 -25.32 17.91 14.71
CA ALA A 223 -24.71 19.09 14.09
C ALA A 223 -25.60 19.70 12.99
N ALA A 224 -26.35 18.91 12.23
CA ALA A 224 -27.28 19.37 11.18
C ALA A 224 -28.45 20.17 11.75
N GLY A 225 -28.95 19.81 12.95
CA GLY A 225 -29.89 20.63 13.69
C GLY A 225 -29.32 21.95 14.21
N ALA A 226 -28.00 22.14 14.11
CA ALA A 226 -27.26 23.34 14.48
C ALA A 226 -26.55 24.00 13.26
N ILE A 227 -26.82 23.55 12.02
CA ILE A 227 -26.39 24.27 10.82
C ILE A 227 -27.25 25.53 10.76
N SER A 228 -26.76 26.60 11.37
CA SER A 228 -27.17 27.94 11.00
C SER A 228 -26.85 28.12 9.52
N GLU A 229 -27.82 28.56 8.72
CA GLU A 229 -27.51 29.14 7.43
C GLU A 229 -26.38 30.18 7.61
N LEU A 230 -25.47 30.26 6.65
CA LEU A 230 -24.43 31.30 6.69
C LEU A 230 -25.14 32.65 6.78
N ASP A 231 -24.89 33.39 7.85
CA ASP A 231 -25.41 34.73 8.01
C ASP A 231 -24.71 35.69 7.03
N THR A 232 -25.31 35.83 5.85
CA THR A 232 -24.83 36.70 4.77
C THR A 232 -25.02 38.19 5.08
N SER A 233 -25.68 38.56 6.18
CA SER A 233 -25.68 39.96 6.66
C SER A 233 -24.32 40.38 7.22
N THR A 234 -23.45 39.41 7.50
CA THR A 234 -22.10 39.67 8.00
C THR A 234 -21.08 39.63 6.85
N PRO A 235 -20.01 40.46 6.91
CA PRO A 235 -18.97 40.44 5.88
C PRO A 235 -18.29 39.10 5.70
N TRP A 236 -18.09 38.33 6.79
CA TRP A 236 -17.45 37.02 6.74
C TRP A 236 -18.37 35.92 6.21
N GLY A 237 -19.67 35.99 6.53
CA GLY A 237 -20.67 35.05 6.01
C GLY A 237 -20.87 35.25 4.51
N ASP A 238 -21.07 36.49 4.08
CA ASP A 238 -21.22 36.84 2.67
C ASP A 238 -19.95 36.54 1.85
N PHE A 239 -18.76 36.82 2.41
CA PHE A 239 -17.49 36.42 1.81
C PHE A 239 -17.42 34.90 1.64
N SER A 240 -17.76 34.14 2.67
CA SER A 240 -17.71 32.67 2.60
C SER A 240 -18.74 32.09 1.63
N ALA A 241 -19.84 32.79 1.37
CA ALA A 241 -20.87 32.39 0.41
C ALA A 241 -20.51 32.71 -1.05
N ARG A 242 -19.87 33.86 -1.30
CA ARG A 242 -19.65 34.40 -2.66
C ARG A 242 -18.21 34.35 -3.17
N ALA A 243 -17.21 34.20 -2.31
CA ALA A 243 -15.82 34.28 -2.74
C ALA A 243 -15.43 33.13 -3.67
N ASN A 244 -14.64 33.45 -4.69
CA ASN A 244 -14.04 32.47 -5.56
C ASN A 244 -12.68 32.04 -4.99
N TRP A 245 -12.47 30.73 -4.83
CA TRP A 245 -11.22 30.19 -4.31
C TRP A 245 -9.98 30.55 -5.14
N ALA A 246 -10.16 30.78 -6.44
CA ALA A 246 -9.04 31.20 -7.29
C ALA A 246 -8.49 32.57 -6.88
N ASP A 247 -9.37 33.50 -6.51
CA ASP A 247 -8.98 34.86 -6.10
C ASP A 247 -8.24 34.84 -4.75
N ILE A 248 -8.51 33.84 -3.90
CA ILE A 248 -7.85 33.66 -2.60
C ILE A 248 -6.49 32.97 -2.75
N LEU A 249 -6.37 31.99 -3.66
CA LEU A 249 -5.21 31.08 -3.68
C LEU A 249 -4.13 31.47 -4.69
N LEU A 250 -4.53 31.91 -5.90
CA LEU A 250 -3.58 32.26 -6.96
C LEU A 250 -2.59 33.38 -6.56
N PRO A 251 -3.01 34.46 -5.88
CA PRO A 251 -2.08 35.52 -5.47
C PRO A 251 -0.96 35.03 -4.54
N HIS A 252 -1.20 33.93 -3.83
CA HIS A 252 -0.25 33.34 -2.89
C HIS A 252 0.56 32.18 -3.49
N GLY A 253 0.57 32.03 -4.82
CA GLY A 253 1.41 31.07 -5.55
C GLY A 253 0.90 29.64 -5.56
N TRP A 254 -0.34 29.42 -5.14
CA TRP A 254 -1.02 28.14 -5.36
C TRP A 254 -1.41 28.01 -6.83
N THR A 255 -1.43 26.80 -7.35
CA THR A 255 -1.80 26.54 -8.75
C THR A 255 -2.81 25.41 -8.86
N SER A 256 -3.70 25.50 -9.84
CA SER A 256 -4.68 24.45 -10.14
C SER A 256 -4.90 24.37 -11.64
N ARG A 257 -5.22 23.16 -12.15
CA ARG A 257 -5.57 22.94 -13.57
C ARG A 257 -7.08 22.81 -13.78
N ASP A 258 -7.81 22.44 -12.74
CA ASP A 258 -9.23 22.09 -12.79
C ASP A 258 -10.08 22.89 -11.80
N GLY A 259 -9.47 23.81 -11.04
CA GLY A 259 -10.11 24.60 -9.99
C GLY A 259 -10.48 23.80 -8.73
N ILE A 260 -10.29 22.47 -8.72
CA ILE A 260 -10.69 21.58 -7.63
C ILE A 260 -9.46 21.08 -6.87
N ASN A 261 -8.43 20.66 -7.59
CA ASN A 261 -7.19 20.12 -7.05
C ASN A 261 -6.11 21.20 -7.08
N TRP A 262 -5.56 21.53 -5.92
CA TRP A 262 -4.65 22.65 -5.73
C TRP A 262 -3.25 22.18 -5.33
N THR A 263 -2.24 22.75 -5.98
CA THR A 263 -0.82 22.51 -5.74
C THR A 263 -0.24 23.67 -4.97
N ARG A 264 0.40 23.39 -3.84
CA ARG A 264 0.99 24.41 -2.96
C ARG A 264 2.17 25.14 -3.63
N PRO A 265 2.51 26.36 -3.18
CA PRO A 265 3.67 27.09 -3.65
C PRO A 265 4.96 26.27 -3.52
N GLY A 266 5.83 26.35 -4.53
CA GLY A 266 7.12 25.66 -4.57
C GLY A 266 7.06 24.16 -4.91
N LYS A 267 5.87 23.55 -5.10
CA LYS A 267 5.73 22.17 -5.58
C LYS A 267 5.45 22.17 -7.09
N ARG A 268 6.25 21.43 -7.88
CA ARG A 268 6.11 21.41 -9.36
C ARG A 268 4.93 20.57 -9.86
N HIS A 269 4.61 19.46 -9.20
CA HIS A 269 3.58 18.51 -9.64
C HIS A 269 2.81 17.91 -8.46
N GLY A 270 1.54 17.56 -8.68
CA GLY A 270 0.69 16.79 -7.75
C GLY A 270 -0.08 17.62 -6.73
N THR A 271 -1.19 17.09 -6.25
CA THR A 271 -2.14 17.80 -5.38
C THR A 271 -1.61 17.95 -3.95
N SER A 272 -1.93 19.07 -3.32
CA SER A 272 -1.60 19.41 -1.92
C SER A 272 -2.83 19.80 -1.10
N ALA A 273 -3.90 20.23 -1.78
CA ALA A 273 -5.20 20.53 -1.21
C ALA A 273 -6.31 20.27 -2.23
N LYS A 274 -7.54 20.07 -1.76
CA LYS A 274 -8.72 19.84 -2.60
C LYS A 274 -9.90 20.68 -2.13
N LEU A 275 -10.66 21.25 -3.07
CA LEU A 275 -11.96 21.85 -2.76
C LEU A 275 -13.02 20.77 -2.58
N VAL A 276 -13.79 20.88 -1.49
CA VAL A 276 -14.84 19.94 -1.11
C VAL A 276 -16.08 20.75 -0.71
N LYS A 277 -17.28 20.26 -1.03
CA LYS A 277 -18.52 20.86 -0.55
C LYS A 277 -18.81 20.34 0.86
N ALA A 278 -18.84 21.24 1.84
CA ALA A 278 -19.22 20.94 3.22
C ALA A 278 -20.73 20.69 3.33
N MET A 279 -21.19 20.20 4.48
CA MET A 279 -22.60 19.83 4.68
C MET A 279 -23.56 21.02 4.65
N ASP A 280 -23.08 22.21 5.01
CA ASP A 280 -23.81 23.47 4.92
C ASP A 280 -23.86 24.04 3.47
N GLY A 281 -23.30 23.31 2.50
CA GLY A 281 -23.23 23.73 1.10
C GLY A 281 -22.02 24.60 0.76
N THR A 282 -21.25 25.07 1.75
CA THR A 282 -20.06 25.89 1.54
C THR A 282 -18.96 25.09 0.87
N THR A 283 -18.33 25.64 -0.16
CA THR A 283 -17.11 25.05 -0.74
C THR A 283 -15.92 25.42 0.14
N VAL A 284 -15.28 24.42 0.74
CA VAL A 284 -14.13 24.54 1.65
C VAL A 284 -12.87 23.96 1.01
N LEU A 285 -11.70 24.45 1.43
CA LEU A 285 -10.40 23.92 1.02
C LEU A 285 -9.87 22.98 2.10
N THR A 286 -9.71 21.70 1.76
CA THR A 286 -9.05 20.72 2.63
C THR A 286 -7.60 20.56 2.20
N VAL A 287 -6.68 20.99 3.06
CA VAL A 287 -5.23 20.93 2.86
C VAL A 287 -4.66 19.72 3.59
N PHE A 288 -3.90 18.89 2.89
CA PHE A 288 -3.32 17.66 3.42
C PHE A 288 -1.79 17.60 3.27
N SER A 289 -1.16 18.73 2.92
CA SER A 289 0.30 18.85 2.84
C SER A 289 0.85 19.61 4.04
N GLY A 290 1.77 18.99 4.78
CA GLY A 290 2.46 19.62 5.91
C GLY A 290 3.37 20.81 5.54
N ASN A 291 3.67 20.99 4.25
CA ASN A 291 4.52 22.08 3.76
C ASN A 291 3.70 23.21 3.09
N ALA A 292 2.42 23.34 3.42
CA ALA A 292 1.50 24.33 2.82
C ALA A 292 1.53 25.71 3.50
N GLY A 293 2.62 26.06 4.20
CA GLY A 293 2.77 27.35 4.88
C GLY A 293 1.71 27.56 5.96
N VAL A 294 1.13 28.76 6.03
CA VAL A 294 0.09 29.13 7.01
C VAL A 294 -1.19 28.28 6.92
N LEU A 295 -1.40 27.60 5.79
CA LEU A 295 -2.56 26.71 5.60
C LEU A 295 -2.26 25.24 5.91
N ALA A 296 -1.02 24.91 6.30
CA ALA A 296 -0.63 23.54 6.63
C ALA A 296 -1.40 23.03 7.87
N PRO A 297 -1.67 21.70 7.95
CA PRO A 297 -2.30 21.11 9.13
C PRO A 297 -1.48 21.36 10.40
N VAL A 298 -2.07 22.05 11.39
CA VAL A 298 -1.45 22.28 12.70
C VAL A 298 -1.43 21.00 13.54
N SER A 299 -2.43 20.13 13.35
CA SER A 299 -2.52 18.81 13.99
C SER A 299 -3.27 17.82 13.11
N GLY A 300 -2.76 16.59 12.99
CA GLY A 300 -3.37 15.53 12.18
C GLY A 300 -3.00 15.58 10.70
N ASP A 301 -3.64 14.72 9.89
CA ASP A 301 -3.28 14.49 8.48
C ASP A 301 -3.79 15.58 7.53
N HIS A 302 -4.78 16.39 7.95
CA HIS A 302 -5.38 17.43 7.11
C HIS A 302 -6.00 18.56 7.96
N GLN A 303 -6.19 19.72 7.34
CA GLN A 303 -6.91 20.86 7.90
C GLN A 303 -7.84 21.47 6.84
N THR A 304 -9.05 21.82 7.26
CA THR A 304 -10.07 22.39 6.38
C THR A 304 -10.26 23.88 6.68
N TRP A 305 -10.34 24.67 5.60
CA TRP A 305 -10.49 26.11 5.62
C TRP A 305 -11.76 26.52 4.88
N ASN A 306 -12.56 27.40 5.47
CA ASN A 306 -13.60 28.12 4.72
C ASN A 306 -12.96 29.33 4.00
N PRO A 307 -13.65 29.94 3.02
CA PRO A 307 -13.05 31.00 2.22
C PRO A 307 -12.55 32.17 3.08
N PHE A 308 -13.37 32.65 4.03
CA PHE A 308 -12.98 33.79 4.86
C PHE A 308 -11.81 33.47 5.80
N SER A 309 -11.74 32.26 6.37
CA SER A 309 -10.62 31.88 7.24
C SER A 309 -9.32 31.70 6.46
N ALA A 310 -9.37 31.20 5.23
CA ALA A 310 -8.20 31.15 4.34
C ALA A 310 -7.72 32.56 3.97
N PHE A 311 -8.65 33.45 3.61
CA PHE A 311 -8.36 34.86 3.32
C PHE A 311 -7.70 35.56 4.51
N VAL A 312 -8.23 35.38 5.73
CA VAL A 312 -7.63 35.89 6.97
C VAL A 312 -6.19 35.39 7.17
N ALA A 313 -5.96 34.09 6.96
CA ALA A 313 -4.67 33.47 7.19
C ALA A 313 -3.61 33.92 6.15
N LEU A 314 -4.01 34.02 4.88
CA LEU A 314 -3.10 34.34 3.77
C LEU A 314 -2.80 35.83 3.65
N GLU A 315 -3.80 36.70 3.81
CA GLU A 315 -3.66 38.13 3.52
C GLU A 315 -3.51 39.01 4.76
N HIS A 316 -4.04 38.55 5.90
CA HIS A 316 -4.15 39.38 7.10
C HIS A 316 -3.44 38.80 8.32
N GLY A 317 -2.58 37.79 8.13
CA GLY A 317 -1.75 37.22 9.20
C GLY A 317 -2.55 36.69 10.40
N GLY A 318 -3.80 36.27 10.19
CA GLY A 318 -4.69 35.85 11.27
C GLY A 318 -5.61 36.93 11.85
N ASP A 319 -5.44 38.21 11.48
CA ASP A 319 -6.27 39.30 11.99
C ASP A 319 -7.65 39.34 11.31
N ARG A 320 -8.62 38.72 12.00
CA ARG A 320 -10.02 38.66 11.55
C ARG A 320 -10.70 40.02 11.46
N LYS A 321 -10.30 41.01 12.26
CA LYS A 321 -10.92 42.34 12.25
C LYS A 321 -10.47 43.11 11.01
N LEU A 322 -9.18 43.08 10.72
CA LEU A 322 -8.64 43.68 9.50
C LEU A 322 -9.22 43.02 8.24
N ALA A 323 -9.32 41.69 8.22
CA ALA A 323 -9.93 40.96 7.12
C ALA A 323 -11.41 41.31 6.92
N ALA A 324 -12.19 41.48 8.00
CA ALA A 324 -13.59 41.88 7.89
C ALA A 324 -13.76 43.29 7.30
N VAL A 325 -12.86 44.22 7.65
CA VAL A 325 -12.83 45.56 7.06
C VAL A 325 -12.46 45.50 5.58
N ALA A 326 -11.48 44.68 5.20
CA ALA A 326 -11.11 44.47 3.80
C ALA A 326 -12.27 43.84 3.00
N ALA A 327 -12.93 42.81 3.54
CA ALA A 327 -14.08 42.18 2.92
C ALA A 327 -15.24 43.18 2.69
N ARG A 328 -15.55 44.06 3.66
CA ARG A 328 -16.53 45.14 3.43
C ARG A 328 -16.15 46.07 2.29
N ARG A 329 -14.87 46.44 2.19
CA ARG A 329 -14.38 47.30 1.09
C ARG A 329 -14.45 46.60 -0.27
N MET A 330 -14.35 45.28 -0.29
CA MET A 330 -14.58 44.44 -1.48
C MET A 330 -16.07 44.21 -1.77
N GLY A 331 -16.97 44.76 -0.96
CA GLY A 331 -18.42 44.69 -1.15
C GLY A 331 -19.08 43.44 -0.54
N TYR A 332 -18.49 42.85 0.50
CA TYR A 332 -19.11 41.74 1.26
C TYR A 332 -19.82 42.22 2.54
N GLY A 333 -21.02 41.68 2.79
CA GLY A 333 -21.86 41.99 3.96
C GLY A 333 -22.62 43.31 3.80
N VAL A 334 -23.19 43.53 2.62
CA VAL A 334 -23.97 44.72 2.23
C VAL A 334 -25.44 44.36 2.09
#